data_AF-A0A8T0B2U0-F1
#
_entry.id   AF-A0A8T0B2U0-F1
#
_cell.length_a   1.000
_cell.length_b   1.000
_cell.length_c   1.000
_cell.angle_alpha   90.00
_cell.angle_beta   90.00
_cell.angle_gamma   90.00
#
_symmetry.space_group_name_H-M   'P 1'
#
loop_
_entity.id
_entity.type
_entity.pdbx_description
1 polymer ?
#
loop_
_entity_poly.entity_id
_entity_poly.type
_entity_poly.pdbx_seq_one_letter_code
_entity_poly.pdbx_strand_id
1 'polypeptide(L)'
;MTNHCHTEVMEMLRKNKVFLIDTLSTDSSIVLQHVQKDEIITKRDYNNLKHPNYTGEKIIIDLLDNVMGKGDETCQKLLKLLGKEDFQEIFPQLKKFSITQQTPQQTSHQPSHQPSQQTSQQQSLEGRVKDAEEISEYKMSSRPRGVCLIINNMDFGHPDKYRHGSDMDEEALIKVFKWLGFTPEVYRNQTAEQMKTILSTNSRKQHEGDCFVCCILSHGTTDGVYGTDEEIVSGSDIYEVFNGTFCPSLINKPKVFFIQACRGIQHQLLVKVQADGHSTEKAGGKTEEEEELEADAVQITIPAEADFLVARSTVKGFYSFRGTSGSWFIQSLCEQLNKHCQRGEDIYSILLRVNEEVSKKVGVHDQCKVKQMPVQKFTLRKKLVFHVPQ
;
A
#
# COMPACT_ATOMS: atom_id res chain seq x y z
N MET A 1 12.58 -11.09 -45.53
CA MET A 1 13.87 -11.02 -44.83
C MET A 1 14.09 -9.55 -44.54
N THR A 2 13.95 -8.99 -43.35
CA THR A 2 14.29 -9.40 -41.96
C THR A 2 13.57 -8.39 -41.05
N ASN A 3 12.80 -8.83 -40.05
CA ASN A 3 12.46 -8.05 -38.83
C ASN A 3 11.58 -8.91 -37.89
N HIS A 4 12.06 -10.10 -37.54
CA HIS A 4 11.36 -10.99 -36.61
C HIS A 4 12.30 -11.54 -35.52
N CYS A 5 13.22 -10.71 -35.03
CA CYS A 5 14.19 -11.12 -34.00
C CYS A 5 14.57 -9.96 -33.06
N HIS A 6 13.60 -9.15 -32.62
CA HIS A 6 13.86 -7.98 -31.76
C HIS A 6 12.90 -7.89 -30.55
N THR A 7 12.43 -9.01 -30.00
CA THR A 7 11.43 -8.97 -28.91
C THR A 7 11.48 -10.13 -27.91
N GLU A 8 12.61 -10.82 -27.76
CA GLU A 8 12.72 -11.89 -26.74
C GLU A 8 13.53 -11.46 -25.51
N VAL A 9 14.62 -10.71 -25.70
CA VAL A 9 15.59 -10.40 -24.63
C VAL A 9 15.04 -9.40 -23.62
N MET A 10 14.44 -8.30 -24.11
CA MET A 10 13.81 -7.31 -23.23
C MET A 10 12.60 -7.90 -22.51
N GLU A 11 11.82 -8.76 -23.17
CA GLU A 11 10.72 -9.49 -22.53
C GLU A 11 11.21 -10.44 -21.43
N MET A 12 12.36 -11.11 -21.62
CA MET A 12 12.94 -11.97 -20.60
C MET A 12 13.36 -11.17 -19.35
N LEU A 13 13.98 -10.00 -19.52
CA LEU A 13 14.29 -9.12 -18.39
C LEU A 13 13.03 -8.60 -17.71
N ARG A 14 11.98 -8.24 -18.46
CA ARG A 14 10.70 -7.80 -17.90
C ARG A 14 10.00 -8.90 -17.11
N LYS A 15 9.92 -10.12 -17.67
CA LYS A 15 9.28 -11.28 -17.01
C LYS A 15 9.97 -11.67 -15.70
N ASN A 16 11.29 -11.46 -15.62
CA ASN A 16 12.07 -11.78 -14.43
C ASN A 16 12.44 -10.55 -13.59
N LYS A 17 11.86 -9.37 -13.87
CA LYS A 17 12.29 -8.10 -13.27
C LYS A 17 12.23 -8.13 -11.75
N VAL A 18 11.15 -8.67 -11.18
CA VAL A 18 10.96 -8.80 -9.72
C VAL A 18 12.04 -9.70 -9.09
N PHE A 19 12.32 -10.84 -9.71
CA PHE A 19 13.36 -11.76 -9.26
C PHE A 19 14.75 -11.13 -9.34
N LEU A 20 15.04 -10.38 -10.42
CA LEU A 20 16.32 -9.69 -10.60
C LEU A 20 16.48 -8.53 -9.60
N ILE A 21 15.41 -7.80 -9.28
CA ILE A 21 15.42 -6.77 -8.24
C ILE A 21 15.78 -7.41 -6.89
N ASP A 22 15.01 -8.40 -6.45
CA ASP A 22 15.25 -9.09 -5.17
C ASP A 22 16.67 -9.68 -5.08
N THR A 23 17.12 -10.35 -6.15
CA THR A 23 18.43 -11.01 -6.17
C THR A 23 19.59 -10.02 -6.18
N LEU A 24 19.56 -9.03 -7.07
CA LEU A 24 20.69 -8.11 -7.29
C LEU A 24 20.77 -7.00 -6.23
N SER A 25 19.66 -6.70 -5.55
CA SER A 25 19.62 -5.70 -4.48
C SER A 25 20.32 -6.14 -3.20
N THR A 26 20.66 -7.44 -3.07
CA THR A 26 21.48 -7.96 -1.97
C THR A 26 22.87 -7.32 -1.90
N ASP A 27 23.48 -6.98 -3.04
CA ASP A 27 24.68 -6.16 -3.12
C ASP A 27 24.68 -5.28 -4.38
N SER A 28 23.84 -4.26 -4.35
CA SER A 28 23.68 -3.32 -5.47
C SER A 28 24.96 -2.55 -5.82
N SER A 29 25.88 -2.40 -4.86
CA SER A 29 27.17 -1.72 -5.09
C SER A 29 28.10 -2.56 -5.96
N ILE A 30 28.18 -3.87 -5.71
CA ILE A 30 28.94 -4.80 -6.55
C ILE A 30 28.32 -4.90 -7.95
N VAL A 31 26.99 -4.95 -8.05
CA VAL A 31 26.29 -4.97 -9.34
C VAL A 31 26.65 -3.74 -10.16
N LEU A 32 26.56 -2.54 -9.57
CA LEU A 32 26.90 -1.28 -10.25
C LEU A 32 28.35 -1.25 -10.75
N GLN A 33 29.30 -1.82 -10.00
CA GLN A 33 30.70 -1.90 -10.43
C GLN A 33 30.88 -2.83 -11.64
N HIS A 34 30.18 -3.97 -11.66
CA HIS A 34 30.27 -4.91 -12.79
C HIS A 34 29.60 -4.37 -14.06
N VAL A 35 28.41 -3.77 -13.96
CA VAL A 35 27.74 -3.17 -15.14
C VAL A 35 28.49 -1.96 -15.70
N GLN A 36 29.27 -1.25 -14.88
CA GLN A 36 30.18 -0.21 -15.34
C GLN A 36 31.43 -0.79 -16.00
N LYS A 37 32.07 -1.80 -15.39
CA LYS A 37 33.28 -2.48 -15.91
C LYS A 37 33.03 -3.10 -17.29
N ASP A 38 31.87 -3.73 -17.47
CA ASP A 38 31.47 -4.38 -18.72
C ASP A 38 30.84 -3.40 -19.73
N GLU A 39 30.90 -2.09 -19.46
CA GLU A 39 30.38 -1.00 -20.31
C GLU A 39 28.91 -1.20 -20.73
N ILE A 40 28.11 -1.77 -19.81
CA ILE A 40 26.65 -1.94 -19.98
C ILE A 40 25.96 -0.58 -19.77
N ILE A 41 26.47 0.21 -18.82
CA ILE A 41 26.03 1.58 -18.57
C ILE A 41 27.19 2.56 -18.72
N THR A 42 26.89 3.83 -19.01
CA THR A 42 27.94 4.85 -19.15
C THR A 42 28.43 5.32 -17.78
N LYS A 43 29.58 5.99 -17.73
CA LYS A 43 30.09 6.64 -16.50
C LYS A 43 29.10 7.66 -15.93
N ARG A 44 28.31 8.32 -16.79
CA ARG A 44 27.26 9.24 -16.37
C ARG A 44 26.12 8.51 -15.68
N ASP A 45 25.65 7.39 -16.24
CA ASP A 45 24.62 6.56 -15.64
C ASP A 45 25.07 6.01 -14.28
N TYR A 46 26.31 5.52 -14.19
CA TYR A 46 26.88 5.03 -12.94
C TYR A 46 26.85 6.10 -11.84
N ASN A 47 27.25 7.33 -12.14
CA ASN A 47 27.23 8.42 -11.17
C ASN A 47 25.80 8.82 -10.76
N ASN A 48 24.84 8.74 -11.67
CA ASN A 48 23.43 9.02 -11.38
C ASN A 48 22.80 7.93 -10.50
N LEU A 49 23.19 6.67 -10.72
CA LEU A 49 22.71 5.51 -9.96
C LEU A 49 23.40 5.40 -8.59
N LYS A 50 24.67 5.83 -8.48
CA LYS A 50 25.46 5.83 -7.24
C LYS A 50 25.17 7.07 -6.40
N HIS A 51 23.96 7.14 -5.86
CA HIS A 51 23.52 8.23 -4.98
C HIS A 51 23.50 7.79 -3.50
N PRO A 52 24.03 8.58 -2.54
CA PRO A 52 24.13 8.19 -1.12
C PRO A 52 22.80 7.86 -0.44
N ASN A 53 21.70 8.43 -0.95
CA ASN A 53 20.35 8.28 -0.38
C ASN A 53 19.50 7.22 -1.10
N TYR A 54 20.06 6.49 -2.06
CA TYR A 54 19.31 5.43 -2.76
C TYR A 54 19.46 4.10 -2.02
N THR A 55 18.34 3.41 -1.83
CA THR A 55 18.35 2.02 -1.33
C THR A 55 18.87 1.08 -2.42
N GLY A 56 19.40 -0.09 -2.04
CA GLY A 56 19.88 -1.08 -3.01
C GLY A 56 18.78 -1.53 -3.97
N GLU A 57 17.53 -1.56 -3.53
CA GLU A 57 16.36 -1.80 -4.38
C GLU A 57 16.16 -0.71 -5.43
N LYS A 58 16.19 0.56 -5.01
CA LYS A 58 16.06 1.70 -5.93
C LYS A 58 17.19 1.74 -6.96
N ILE A 59 18.42 1.42 -6.55
CA ILE A 59 19.57 1.35 -7.46
C ILE A 59 19.35 0.31 -8.56
N ILE A 60 18.85 -0.87 -8.21
CA ILE A 60 18.64 -1.96 -9.17
C ILE A 60 17.43 -1.70 -10.06
N ILE A 61 16.34 -1.12 -9.53
CA ILE A 61 15.18 -0.70 -10.33
C ILE A 61 15.62 0.29 -11.39
N ASP A 62 16.28 1.37 -10.98
CA ASP A 62 16.72 2.44 -11.89
C ASP A 62 17.78 1.91 -12.89
N LEU A 63 18.63 0.95 -12.49
CA LEU A 63 19.58 0.28 -13.37
C LEU A 63 18.87 -0.56 -14.45
N LEU A 64 17.90 -1.40 -14.06
CA LEU A 64 17.15 -2.23 -15.00
C LEU A 64 16.33 -1.38 -15.97
N ASP A 65 15.73 -0.29 -15.50
CA ASP A 65 14.99 0.66 -16.34
C ASP A 65 15.91 1.40 -17.30
N ASN A 66 17.10 1.82 -16.85
CA ASN A 66 18.11 2.43 -17.71
C ASN A 66 18.60 1.45 -18.80
N VAL A 67 18.85 0.19 -18.44
CA VAL A 67 19.27 -0.86 -19.39
C VAL A 67 18.16 -1.19 -20.39
N MET A 68 16.91 -1.33 -19.95
CA MET A 68 15.77 -1.59 -20.83
C MET A 68 15.46 -0.40 -21.75
N GLY A 69 15.62 0.83 -21.27
CA GLY A 69 15.42 2.05 -22.06
C GLY A 69 16.46 2.24 -23.18
N LYS A 70 17.63 1.61 -23.08
CA LYS A 70 18.69 1.66 -24.10
C LYS A 70 18.56 0.62 -25.22
N GLY A 71 17.62 -0.31 -25.09
CA GLY A 71 17.29 -1.30 -26.11
C GLY A 71 17.96 -2.67 -25.94
N ASP A 72 17.67 -3.55 -26.90
CA ASP A 72 17.97 -4.99 -26.81
C ASP A 72 19.46 -5.31 -26.67
N GLU A 73 20.34 -4.55 -27.33
CA GLU A 73 21.78 -4.79 -27.26
C GLU A 73 22.32 -4.62 -25.84
N THR A 74 21.85 -3.60 -25.12
CA THR A 74 22.23 -3.36 -23.71
C THR A 74 21.61 -4.42 -22.81
N CYS A 75 20.37 -4.84 -23.08
CA CYS A 75 19.70 -5.93 -22.38
C CYS A 75 20.45 -7.27 -22.53
N GLN A 76 20.94 -7.58 -23.74
CA GLN A 76 21.73 -8.77 -24.02
C GLN A 76 23.07 -8.75 -23.28
N LYS A 77 23.74 -7.59 -23.20
CA LYS A 77 24.97 -7.43 -22.41
C LYS A 77 24.72 -7.70 -20.92
N LEU A 78 23.59 -7.22 -20.38
CA LEU A 78 23.20 -7.51 -19.00
C LEU A 78 22.91 -9.00 -18.78
N LEU A 79 22.13 -9.65 -19.66
CA LEU A 79 21.88 -11.09 -19.56
C LEU A 79 23.17 -11.92 -19.63
N LYS A 80 24.14 -11.52 -20.46
CA LYS A 80 25.46 -12.15 -20.53
C LYS A 80 26.22 -12.01 -19.21
N LEU A 81 26.19 -10.84 -18.57
CA LEU A 81 26.80 -10.62 -17.24
C LEU A 81 26.14 -11.52 -16.18
N LEU A 82 24.80 -11.57 -16.14
CA LEU A 82 24.04 -12.42 -15.20
C LEU A 82 24.32 -13.93 -15.40
N GLY A 83 24.77 -14.31 -16.59
CA GLY A 83 25.15 -15.67 -16.95
C GLY A 83 26.62 -16.04 -16.68
N LYS A 84 27.48 -15.09 -16.26
CA LYS A 84 28.90 -15.42 -16.01
C LYS A 84 29.06 -16.17 -14.69
N GLU A 85 29.88 -17.22 -14.69
CA GLU A 85 30.09 -18.06 -13.50
C GLU A 85 30.60 -17.27 -12.29
N ASP A 86 31.55 -16.35 -12.50
CA ASP A 86 32.08 -15.47 -11.46
C ASP A 86 31.01 -14.54 -10.86
N PHE A 87 30.11 -14.03 -11.69
CA PHE A 87 28.99 -13.21 -11.23
C PHE A 87 27.92 -14.04 -10.49
N GLN A 88 27.70 -15.29 -10.92
CA GLN A 88 26.78 -16.22 -10.25
C GLN A 88 27.33 -16.80 -8.94
N GLU A 89 28.65 -16.78 -8.72
CA GLU A 89 29.24 -17.08 -7.41
C GLU A 89 28.89 -16.00 -6.37
N ILE A 90 28.85 -14.73 -6.80
CA ILE A 90 28.45 -13.59 -5.95
C ILE A 90 26.93 -13.61 -5.72
N PHE A 91 26.15 -13.98 -6.75
CA PHE A 91 24.69 -14.09 -6.68
C PHE A 91 24.21 -15.51 -7.01
N PRO A 92 24.32 -16.48 -6.07
CA PRO A 92 23.99 -17.90 -6.33
C PRO A 92 22.55 -18.14 -6.78
N GLN A 93 21.62 -17.24 -6.42
CA GLN A 93 20.22 -17.32 -6.84
C GLN A 93 20.06 -17.19 -8.36
N LEU A 94 21.00 -16.54 -9.06
CA LEU A 94 20.99 -16.43 -10.53
C LEU A 94 21.17 -17.78 -11.24
N LYS A 95 21.63 -18.83 -10.56
CA LYS A 95 21.64 -20.19 -11.13
C LYS A 95 20.22 -20.67 -11.47
N LYS A 96 19.20 -20.23 -10.71
CA LYS A 96 17.79 -20.50 -11.01
C LYS A 96 17.33 -19.78 -12.28
N PHE A 97 17.88 -18.59 -12.53
CA PHE A 97 17.58 -17.77 -13.71
C PHE A 97 18.16 -18.36 -15.01
N SER A 98 19.34 -18.99 -14.96
CA SER A 98 19.91 -19.70 -16.13
C SER A 98 19.14 -20.97 -16.50
N ILE A 99 18.54 -21.68 -15.54
CA ILE A 99 17.72 -22.88 -15.80
C ILE A 99 16.46 -22.53 -16.62
N THR A 100 15.90 -21.33 -16.44
CA THR A 100 14.72 -20.86 -17.17
C THR A 100 15.01 -20.50 -18.63
N GLN A 101 16.29 -20.49 -19.07
CA GLN A 101 16.69 -20.15 -20.44
C GLN A 101 16.84 -21.36 -21.39
N GLN A 102 16.64 -22.61 -20.93
CA GLN A 102 16.72 -23.79 -21.81
C GLN A 102 15.34 -24.27 -22.27
N THR A 103 15.07 -24.19 -23.58
CA THR A 103 13.82 -24.59 -24.25
C THR A 103 13.60 -26.11 -24.24
N PRO A 104 12.36 -26.64 -24.10
CA PRO A 104 12.09 -28.08 -24.16
C PRO A 104 12.21 -28.67 -25.58
N GLN A 105 12.87 -29.82 -25.70
CA GLN A 105 12.93 -30.62 -26.93
C GLN A 105 11.59 -31.31 -27.25
N GLN A 106 11.30 -31.36 -28.54
CA GLN A 106 10.22 -32.10 -29.18
C GLN A 106 10.31 -33.61 -28.86
N THR A 107 9.19 -34.22 -28.48
CA THR A 107 8.95 -35.64 -28.75
C THR A 107 7.65 -35.78 -29.54
N SER A 108 7.84 -36.20 -30.78
CA SER A 108 6.83 -36.67 -31.71
C SER A 108 6.16 -37.93 -31.18
N HIS A 109 4.83 -38.00 -31.18
CA HIS A 109 4.07 -39.22 -31.54
C HIS A 109 2.60 -38.87 -31.85
N GLN A 110 2.23 -39.10 -33.11
CA GLN A 110 0.88 -39.48 -33.56
C GLN A 110 1.06 -40.82 -34.33
N PRO A 111 0.00 -41.59 -34.70
CA PRO A 111 -1.42 -41.21 -34.83
C PRO A 111 -2.46 -42.29 -34.38
N SER A 112 -3.75 -41.93 -34.33
CA SER A 112 -4.82 -42.57 -35.15
C SER A 112 -6.23 -42.02 -34.85
N HIS A 113 -6.87 -41.48 -35.90
CA HIS A 113 -8.27 -41.60 -36.38
C HIS A 113 -9.39 -42.08 -35.42
N GLN A 114 -10.62 -41.54 -35.35
CA GLN A 114 -11.60 -41.11 -36.39
C GLN A 114 -12.82 -40.34 -35.71
N PRO A 115 -13.94 -39.93 -36.38
CA PRO A 115 -14.58 -38.61 -36.18
C PRO A 115 -16.03 -38.64 -35.65
N SER A 116 -16.55 -37.50 -35.15
CA SER A 116 -18.00 -37.16 -35.15
C SER A 116 -18.18 -35.68 -34.76
N GLN A 117 -18.63 -34.82 -35.68
CA GLN A 117 -20.02 -34.37 -35.93
C GLN A 117 -20.31 -32.99 -35.33
N GLN A 118 -20.73 -32.10 -36.23
CA GLN A 118 -21.15 -30.71 -36.00
C GLN A 118 -22.40 -30.63 -35.12
N THR A 119 -22.52 -29.59 -34.28
CA THR A 119 -23.72 -28.75 -34.32
C THR A 119 -23.41 -27.35 -33.80
N SER A 120 -23.65 -26.37 -34.66
CA SER A 120 -23.64 -24.95 -34.40
C SER A 120 -24.90 -24.55 -33.62
N GLN A 121 -24.76 -23.81 -32.53
CA GLN A 121 -25.83 -22.92 -32.04
C GLN A 121 -25.24 -21.56 -31.71
N GLN A 122 -25.48 -20.65 -32.64
CA GLN A 122 -25.25 -19.23 -32.56
C GLN A 122 -26.59 -18.64 -32.10
N GLN A 123 -26.66 -18.07 -30.89
CA GLN A 123 -27.81 -17.26 -30.47
C GLN A 123 -27.34 -15.95 -29.83
N SER A 124 -27.46 -14.92 -30.67
CA SER A 124 -27.90 -13.54 -30.39
C SER A 124 -27.32 -12.82 -29.17
N LEU A 125 -26.26 -12.05 -29.47
CA LEU A 125 -25.92 -10.80 -28.80
C LEU A 125 -26.93 -9.72 -29.24
N GLU A 126 -27.93 -9.41 -28.42
CA GLU A 126 -28.62 -8.12 -28.53
C GLU A 126 -28.99 -7.58 -27.15
N GLY A 127 -28.49 -6.38 -26.84
CA GLY A 127 -29.18 -5.44 -25.97
C GLY A 127 -28.76 -5.40 -24.51
N ARG A 128 -27.61 -4.79 -24.19
CA ARG A 128 -27.57 -3.87 -23.05
C ARG A 128 -26.70 -2.67 -23.36
N VAL A 129 -27.40 -1.57 -23.61
CA VAL A 129 -26.85 -0.21 -23.60
C VAL A 129 -26.04 -0.05 -22.31
N LYS A 130 -24.81 0.45 -22.45
CA LYS A 130 -23.83 0.67 -21.39
C LYS A 130 -24.50 1.32 -20.17
N ASP A 131 -24.78 0.53 -19.14
CA ASP A 131 -24.88 1.05 -17.78
C ASP A 131 -23.52 1.72 -17.51
N ALA A 132 -23.50 2.95 -17.01
CA ALA A 132 -22.28 3.55 -16.52
C ALA A 132 -21.62 2.54 -15.57
N GLU A 133 -20.35 2.20 -15.79
CA GLU A 133 -19.63 1.20 -14.99
C GLU A 133 -19.61 1.65 -13.52
N GLU A 134 -20.63 1.24 -12.76
CA GLU A 134 -20.72 1.58 -11.35
C GLU A 134 -19.65 0.79 -10.59
N ILE A 135 -18.85 1.49 -9.79
CA ILE A 135 -17.80 0.87 -8.97
C ILE A 135 -18.46 -0.17 -8.05
N SER A 136 -18.14 -1.45 -8.29
CA SER A 136 -18.67 -2.56 -7.48
C SER A 136 -18.29 -2.45 -6.00
N GLU A 137 -19.05 -3.12 -5.13
CA GLU A 137 -18.84 -3.11 -3.67
C GLU A 137 -18.09 -4.37 -3.17
N TYR A 138 -17.32 -4.23 -2.09
CA TYR A 138 -16.80 -5.38 -1.37
C TYR A 138 -17.95 -6.13 -0.68
N LYS A 139 -17.89 -7.46 -0.66
CA LYS A 139 -18.77 -8.27 0.18
C LYS A 139 -18.54 -7.87 1.63
N MET A 140 -19.60 -7.44 2.32
CA MET A 140 -19.59 -7.03 3.74
C MET A 140 -20.84 -7.57 4.44
N SER A 141 -21.04 -8.89 4.42
CA SER A 141 -22.23 -9.57 4.94
C SER A 141 -21.94 -10.67 5.99
N SER A 142 -20.68 -11.08 6.16
CA SER A 142 -20.24 -12.09 7.13
C SER A 142 -20.50 -11.69 8.59
N ARG A 143 -20.74 -12.69 9.45
CA ARG A 143 -20.96 -12.56 10.89
C ARG A 143 -20.06 -13.57 11.64
N PRO A 144 -19.02 -13.13 12.36
CA PRO A 144 -18.58 -11.74 12.51
C PRO A 144 -18.08 -11.13 11.18
N ARG A 145 -18.13 -9.81 11.05
CA ARG A 145 -17.61 -9.07 9.89
C ARG A 145 -16.11 -9.27 9.73
N GLY A 146 -15.43 -9.47 10.85
CA GLY A 146 -14.02 -9.75 10.98
C GLY A 146 -13.48 -9.20 12.30
N VAL A 147 -12.16 -9.21 12.43
CA VAL A 147 -11.47 -8.70 13.62
C VAL A 147 -11.29 -7.18 13.51
N CYS A 148 -11.53 -6.48 14.62
CA CYS A 148 -11.10 -5.10 14.83
C CYS A 148 -10.00 -5.10 15.90
N LEU A 149 -8.74 -5.12 15.46
CA LEU A 149 -7.59 -5.07 16.36
C LEU A 149 -7.41 -3.63 16.84
N ILE A 150 -7.35 -3.40 18.16
CA ILE A 150 -7.15 -2.08 18.76
C ILE A 150 -5.92 -2.14 19.66
N ILE A 151 -4.86 -1.41 19.28
CA ILE A 151 -3.67 -1.22 20.12
C ILE A 151 -3.71 0.19 20.69
N ASN A 152 -3.83 0.33 22.01
CA ASN A 152 -3.97 1.60 22.70
C ASN A 152 -2.84 1.79 23.73
N ASN A 153 -1.80 2.52 23.35
CA ASN A 153 -0.71 2.88 24.25
C ASN A 153 -1.04 4.21 24.92
N MET A 154 -1.23 4.18 26.23
CA MET A 154 -1.63 5.32 27.05
C MET A 154 -0.51 5.75 27.99
N ASP A 155 0.14 4.77 28.63
CA ASP A 155 1.19 4.97 29.61
C ASP A 155 2.56 4.57 29.04
N PHE A 156 3.51 5.51 29.10
CA PHE A 156 4.89 5.36 28.62
C PHE A 156 5.90 5.46 29.77
N GLY A 157 5.46 5.20 31.01
CA GLY A 157 6.32 5.23 32.20
C GLY A 157 6.66 6.62 32.72
N HIS A 158 6.16 7.68 32.06
CA HIS A 158 6.37 9.07 32.44
C HIS A 158 5.03 9.84 32.45
N PRO A 159 4.68 10.54 33.55
CA PRO A 159 3.42 11.29 33.64
C PRO A 159 3.19 12.27 32.49
N ASP A 160 4.24 12.98 32.05
CA ASP A 160 4.16 13.96 30.96
C ASP A 160 3.90 13.34 29.58
N LYS A 161 4.15 12.02 29.45
CA LYS A 161 3.89 11.26 28.22
C LYS A 161 2.56 10.50 28.29
N TYR A 162 1.81 10.59 29.39
CA TYR A 162 0.52 9.91 29.50
C TYR A 162 -0.50 10.49 28.51
N ARG A 163 -1.15 9.62 27.73
CA ARG A 163 -2.10 10.02 26.67
C ARG A 163 -3.53 10.12 27.21
N HIS A 164 -3.78 11.12 28.05
CA HIS A 164 -5.12 11.42 28.60
C HIS A 164 -6.19 11.45 27.50
N GLY A 165 -7.36 10.84 27.76
CA GLY A 165 -8.49 10.74 26.84
C GLY A 165 -8.37 9.63 25.80
N SER A 166 -7.25 8.90 25.70
CA SER A 166 -7.12 7.80 24.74
C SER A 166 -7.93 6.55 25.15
N ASP A 167 -8.32 6.46 26.41
CA ASP A 167 -9.35 5.54 26.92
C ASP A 167 -10.73 5.84 26.32
N MET A 168 -11.12 7.11 26.23
CA MET A 168 -12.37 7.52 25.58
C MET A 168 -12.39 7.18 24.09
N ASP A 169 -11.24 7.29 23.41
CA ASP A 169 -11.07 6.87 22.02
C ASP A 169 -11.23 5.36 21.86
N GLU A 170 -10.64 4.58 22.76
CA GLU A 170 -10.76 3.13 22.77
C GLU A 170 -12.22 2.69 22.96
N GLU A 171 -12.92 3.26 23.94
CA GLU A 171 -14.33 2.96 24.19
C GLU A 171 -15.21 3.29 22.98
N ALA A 172 -14.98 4.43 22.33
CA ALA A 172 -15.71 4.84 21.13
C ALA A 172 -15.48 3.86 19.97
N LEU A 173 -14.23 3.43 19.75
CA LEU A 173 -13.87 2.44 18.74
C LEU A 173 -14.51 1.07 19.01
N ILE A 174 -14.41 0.58 20.25
CA ILE A 174 -15.04 -0.69 20.65
C ILE A 174 -16.55 -0.62 20.37
N LYS A 175 -17.21 0.47 20.76
CA LYS A 175 -18.65 0.65 20.60
C LYS A 175 -19.04 0.63 19.12
N VAL A 176 -18.40 1.45 18.28
CA VAL A 176 -18.78 1.57 16.86
C VAL A 176 -18.47 0.29 16.10
N PHE A 177 -17.31 -0.35 16.32
CA PHE A 177 -16.95 -1.55 15.57
C PHE A 177 -17.73 -2.79 16.02
N LYS A 178 -18.10 -2.92 17.31
CA LYS A 178 -19.08 -3.92 17.74
C LYS A 178 -20.42 -3.72 17.06
N TRP A 179 -20.91 -2.48 17.03
CA TRP A 179 -22.17 -2.13 16.39
C TRP A 179 -22.16 -2.43 14.87
N LEU A 180 -21.01 -2.26 14.21
CA LEU A 180 -20.81 -2.65 12.81
C LEU A 180 -20.57 -4.16 12.58
N GLY A 181 -20.64 -4.98 13.63
CA GLY A 181 -20.54 -6.45 13.55
C GLY A 181 -19.11 -7.00 13.55
N PHE A 182 -18.10 -6.20 13.88
CA PHE A 182 -16.74 -6.67 14.09
C PHE A 182 -16.56 -7.25 15.50
N THR A 183 -15.51 -8.04 15.67
CA THR A 183 -15.06 -8.53 16.98
C THR A 183 -13.84 -7.72 17.41
N PRO A 184 -13.95 -6.79 18.39
CA PRO A 184 -12.79 -6.05 18.84
C PRO A 184 -11.85 -6.90 19.69
N GLU A 185 -10.56 -6.81 19.42
CA GLU A 185 -9.47 -7.35 20.23
C GLU A 185 -8.61 -6.18 20.72
N VAL A 186 -8.53 -5.96 22.03
CA VAL A 186 -7.91 -4.76 22.61
C VAL A 186 -6.60 -5.11 23.33
N TYR A 187 -5.54 -4.39 22.99
CA TYR A 187 -4.22 -4.50 23.61
C TYR A 187 -3.77 -3.13 24.11
N ARG A 188 -3.51 -3.00 25.40
CA ARG A 188 -3.13 -1.72 26.03
C ARG A 188 -1.66 -1.69 26.39
N ASN A 189 -1.01 -0.54 26.22
CA ASN A 189 0.36 -0.27 26.69
C ASN A 189 1.38 -1.34 26.27
N GLN A 190 1.52 -1.55 24.95
CA GLN A 190 2.42 -2.54 24.37
C GLN A 190 3.76 -1.89 23.99
N THR A 191 4.86 -2.59 24.28
CA THR A 191 6.19 -2.25 23.75
C THR A 191 6.23 -2.43 22.24
N ALA A 192 7.24 -1.87 21.57
CA ALA A 192 7.36 -1.98 20.11
C ALA A 192 7.41 -3.46 19.66
N GLU A 193 8.17 -4.29 20.38
CA GLU A 193 8.28 -5.71 20.08
C GLU A 193 6.97 -6.49 20.32
N GLN A 194 6.24 -6.13 21.39
CA GLN A 194 4.91 -6.70 21.63
C GLN A 194 3.92 -6.31 20.53
N MET A 195 3.94 -5.05 20.08
CA MET A 195 3.13 -4.60 18.94
C MET A 195 3.44 -5.38 17.67
N LYS A 196 4.72 -5.52 17.31
CA LYS A 196 5.16 -6.31 16.15
C LYS A 196 4.70 -7.77 16.25
N THR A 197 4.79 -8.35 17.44
CA THR A 197 4.33 -9.71 17.71
C THR A 197 2.83 -9.85 17.55
N ILE A 198 2.05 -8.91 18.08
CA ILE A 198 0.58 -8.89 17.96
C ILE A 198 0.14 -8.75 16.50
N LEU A 199 0.76 -7.84 15.75
CA LEU A 199 0.48 -7.61 14.33
C LEU A 199 0.81 -8.85 13.49
N SER A 200 2.01 -9.39 13.65
CA SER A 200 2.47 -10.59 12.95
C SER A 200 1.66 -11.83 13.32
N THR A 201 1.23 -11.96 14.57
CA THR A 201 0.38 -13.08 14.99
C THR A 201 -1.02 -12.95 14.40
N ASN A 202 -1.58 -11.73 14.36
CA ASN A 202 -2.87 -11.49 13.73
C ASN A 202 -2.84 -11.77 12.23
N SER A 203 -1.79 -11.37 11.51
CA SER A 203 -1.71 -11.62 10.06
C SER A 203 -1.59 -13.10 9.69
N ARG A 204 -1.13 -13.95 10.62
CA ARG A 204 -1.09 -15.41 10.45
C ARG A 204 -2.39 -16.12 10.84
N LYS A 205 -3.40 -15.40 11.34
CA LYS A 205 -4.72 -15.99 11.64
C LYS A 205 -5.48 -16.32 10.36
N GLN A 206 -6.41 -17.28 10.47
CA GLN A 206 -7.41 -17.48 9.43
C GLN A 206 -8.51 -16.43 9.56
N HIS A 207 -8.61 -15.53 8.57
CA HIS A 207 -9.62 -14.49 8.56
C HIS A 207 -10.88 -14.96 7.82
N GLU A 208 -11.85 -15.51 8.54
CA GLU A 208 -13.12 -15.97 7.96
C GLU A 208 -14.07 -14.81 7.60
N GLY A 209 -13.95 -13.69 8.31
CA GLY A 209 -14.71 -12.46 8.05
C GLY A 209 -14.38 -11.82 6.71
N ASP A 210 -15.15 -10.80 6.35
CA ASP A 210 -15.04 -10.08 5.09
C ASP A 210 -14.02 -8.93 5.13
N CYS A 211 -13.66 -8.42 6.31
CA CYS A 211 -12.81 -7.25 6.47
C CYS A 211 -11.91 -7.38 7.70
N PHE A 212 -10.69 -6.86 7.62
CA PHE A 212 -9.82 -6.64 8.77
C PHE A 212 -9.71 -5.15 9.07
N VAL A 213 -9.90 -4.79 10.34
CA VAL A 213 -9.70 -3.42 10.84
C VAL A 213 -8.61 -3.43 11.90
N CYS A 214 -7.68 -2.48 11.82
CA CYS A 214 -6.66 -2.25 12.83
C CYS A 214 -6.61 -0.77 13.23
N CYS A 215 -6.80 -0.49 14.52
CA CYS A 215 -6.71 0.84 15.10
C CYS A 215 -5.47 0.91 16.00
N ILE A 216 -4.58 1.87 15.75
CA ILE A 216 -3.40 2.08 16.60
C ILE A 216 -3.44 3.50 17.17
N LEU A 217 -3.53 3.59 18.49
CA LEU A 217 -3.55 4.83 19.26
C LEU A 217 -2.25 4.91 20.08
N SER A 218 -1.30 5.75 19.68
CA SER A 218 -0.04 5.91 20.41
C SER A 218 0.57 7.31 20.18
N HIS A 219 1.76 7.55 20.71
CA HIS A 219 2.66 8.59 20.21
C HIS A 219 3.29 8.14 18.89
N GLY A 220 3.88 9.06 18.14
CA GLY A 220 4.56 8.71 16.90
C GLY A 220 5.44 9.81 16.35
N THR A 221 6.14 9.46 15.28
CA THR A 221 7.09 10.30 14.55
C THR A 221 6.85 10.18 13.04
N THR A 222 7.65 10.85 12.21
CA THR A 222 7.61 10.70 10.76
C THR A 222 7.81 9.26 10.29
N ASP A 223 8.55 8.47 11.08
CA ASP A 223 9.08 7.16 10.71
C ASP A 223 8.23 6.00 11.22
N GLY A 224 7.29 6.26 12.14
CA GLY A 224 6.45 5.20 12.70
C GLY A 224 5.70 5.60 13.95
N VAL A 225 5.24 4.57 14.67
CA VAL A 225 4.46 4.67 15.90
C VAL A 225 5.31 4.15 17.06
N TYR A 226 5.23 4.80 18.23
CA TYR A 226 6.01 4.37 19.39
C TYR A 226 5.34 3.22 20.14
N GLY A 227 6.13 2.25 20.57
CA GLY A 227 5.82 1.39 21.70
C GLY A 227 5.93 2.14 23.03
N THR A 228 5.47 1.54 24.12
CA THR A 228 5.60 2.12 25.47
C THR A 228 7.05 2.24 25.96
N ASP A 229 7.95 1.50 25.33
CA ASP A 229 9.41 1.53 25.46
C ASP A 229 10.06 2.64 24.60
N GLU A 230 9.27 3.46 23.91
CA GLU A 230 9.71 4.53 23.01
C GLU A 230 10.50 4.06 21.77
N GLU A 231 10.51 2.75 21.52
CA GLU A 231 11.02 2.16 20.29
C GLU A 231 10.01 2.29 19.15
N ILE A 232 10.52 2.35 17.92
CA ILE A 232 9.70 2.62 16.73
C ILE A 232 9.17 1.33 16.10
N VAL A 233 7.86 1.32 15.85
CA VAL A 233 7.18 0.37 14.96
C VAL A 233 6.94 1.07 13.62
N SER A 234 7.62 0.62 12.58
CA SER A 234 7.59 1.25 11.25
C SER A 234 6.26 1.01 10.54
N GLY A 235 6.02 1.74 9.45
CA GLY A 235 4.86 1.47 8.59
C GLY A 235 4.89 0.04 8.01
N SER A 236 6.07 -0.45 7.63
CA SER A 236 6.26 -1.81 7.09
C SER A 236 5.88 -2.86 8.13
N ASP A 237 6.31 -2.71 9.38
CA ASP A 237 5.93 -3.59 10.49
C ASP A 237 4.40 -3.66 10.72
N ILE A 238 3.67 -2.58 10.38
CA ILE A 238 2.22 -2.47 10.58
C ILE A 238 1.43 -3.03 9.40
N TYR A 239 1.81 -2.72 8.15
CA TYR A 239 0.98 -3.00 6.97
C TYR A 239 1.45 -4.20 6.16
N GLU A 240 2.76 -4.36 5.95
CA GLU A 240 3.28 -5.34 4.99
C GLU A 240 2.94 -6.76 5.41
N VAL A 241 2.95 -7.04 6.71
CA VAL A 241 2.57 -8.34 7.25
C VAL A 241 1.13 -8.77 6.89
N PHE A 242 0.27 -7.84 6.47
CA PHE A 242 -1.11 -8.10 6.02
C PHE A 242 -1.29 -8.11 4.50
N ASN A 243 -0.23 -7.99 3.70
CA ASN A 243 -0.34 -7.99 2.23
C ASN A 243 -0.72 -9.39 1.70
N GLY A 244 -1.03 -9.50 0.41
CA GLY A 244 -1.44 -10.77 -0.22
C GLY A 244 -0.40 -11.89 -0.13
N THR A 245 0.88 -11.56 0.06
CA THR A 245 1.98 -12.51 0.21
C THR A 245 2.04 -13.07 1.64
N PHE A 246 1.94 -12.21 2.65
CA PHE A 246 2.11 -12.58 4.05
C PHE A 246 0.80 -12.95 4.76
N CYS A 247 -0.35 -12.52 4.22
CA CYS A 247 -1.69 -12.83 4.74
C CYS A 247 -2.66 -13.27 3.62
N PRO A 248 -2.50 -14.49 3.06
CA PRO A 248 -3.34 -14.96 1.96
C PRO A 248 -4.84 -15.01 2.29
N SER A 249 -5.22 -15.19 3.56
CA SER A 249 -6.62 -15.25 4.00
C SER A 249 -7.36 -13.90 3.90
N LEU A 250 -6.63 -12.79 3.67
CA LEU A 250 -7.16 -11.45 3.40
C LEU A 250 -7.04 -10.99 1.94
N ILE A 251 -6.66 -11.87 1.00
CA ILE A 251 -6.72 -11.56 -0.43
C ILE A 251 -8.17 -11.24 -0.83
N ASN A 252 -8.37 -10.18 -1.64
CA ASN A 252 -9.69 -9.66 -2.05
C ASN A 252 -10.57 -9.13 -0.91
N LYS A 253 -10.03 -8.99 0.31
CA LYS A 253 -10.73 -8.43 1.48
C LYS A 253 -10.12 -7.08 1.87
N PRO A 254 -10.95 -6.07 2.20
CA PRO A 254 -10.45 -4.78 2.66
C PRO A 254 -9.68 -4.88 3.98
N LYS A 255 -8.51 -4.24 4.00
CA LYS A 255 -7.57 -4.13 5.14
C LYS A 255 -7.49 -2.67 5.55
N VAL A 256 -8.17 -2.32 6.64
CA VAL A 256 -8.45 -0.94 7.04
C VAL A 256 -7.65 -0.58 8.28
N PHE A 257 -6.82 0.46 8.20
CA PHE A 257 -5.97 0.92 9.28
C PHE A 257 -6.31 2.36 9.68
N PHE A 258 -6.63 2.57 10.96
CA PHE A 258 -6.84 3.88 11.56
C PHE A 258 -5.69 4.17 12.53
N ILE A 259 -4.85 5.16 12.20
CA ILE A 259 -3.64 5.46 12.98
C ILE A 259 -3.75 6.85 13.60
N GLN A 260 -3.88 6.87 14.93
CA GLN A 260 -3.88 8.06 15.75
C GLN A 260 -2.53 8.20 16.45
N ALA A 261 -1.58 8.82 15.73
CA ALA A 261 -0.24 9.12 16.21
C ALA A 261 0.27 10.42 15.58
N CYS A 262 1.13 11.15 16.30
CA CYS A 262 1.82 12.31 15.74
C CYS A 262 2.75 11.85 14.61
N ARG A 263 3.07 12.75 13.67
CA ARG A 263 4.00 12.46 12.57
C ARG A 263 5.14 13.48 12.47
N GLY A 264 5.44 14.20 13.55
CA GLY A 264 6.47 15.23 13.63
C GLY A 264 6.18 16.26 14.72
N ILE A 265 7.01 17.31 14.79
CA ILE A 265 7.01 18.36 15.82
C ILE A 265 6.50 19.72 15.33
N GLN A 266 5.94 19.82 14.12
CA GLN A 266 5.50 21.09 13.53
C GLN A 266 4.00 21.36 13.74
N HIS A 267 3.61 22.63 13.82
CA HIS A 267 2.20 23.06 13.91
C HIS A 267 1.62 23.36 12.53
N GLN A 268 0.39 22.90 12.24
CA GLN A 268 -0.31 23.33 11.03
C GLN A 268 -0.75 24.78 11.20
N LEU A 269 -0.18 25.66 10.38
CA LEU A 269 -0.44 27.11 10.41
C LEU A 269 -1.88 27.41 9.96
N LEU A 270 -2.47 28.46 10.54
CA LEU A 270 -3.79 28.95 10.12
C LEU A 270 -3.68 29.61 8.75
N VAL A 271 -4.46 29.13 7.78
CA VAL A 271 -4.75 29.89 6.56
C VAL A 271 -6.13 30.54 6.71
N LYS A 272 -6.21 31.85 6.52
CA LYS A 272 -7.49 32.55 6.44
C LYS A 272 -8.13 32.24 5.09
N VAL A 273 -9.26 31.55 5.09
CA VAL A 273 -10.09 31.39 3.89
C VAL A 273 -10.85 32.71 3.71
N GLN A 274 -10.54 33.47 2.66
CA GLN A 274 -11.34 34.64 2.28
C GLN A 274 -12.63 34.14 1.61
N ALA A 275 -13.78 34.67 2.04
CA ALA A 275 -15.03 34.50 1.32
C ALA A 275 -15.00 35.37 0.05
N ASP A 276 -15.46 34.79 -1.04
CA ASP A 276 -15.36 35.22 -2.43
C ASP A 276 -15.34 36.74 -2.67
N GLY A 277 -14.21 37.24 -3.20
CA GLY A 277 -14.03 38.64 -3.60
C GLY A 277 -12.94 38.76 -4.67
N HIS A 278 -13.36 39.10 -5.89
CA HIS A 278 -12.55 39.17 -7.11
C HIS A 278 -11.40 40.19 -7.04
N SER A 279 -10.16 39.78 -7.34
CA SER A 279 -9.16 40.51 -8.17
C SER A 279 -7.96 39.61 -8.51
N THR A 280 -7.54 39.67 -9.78
CA THR A 280 -6.38 39.02 -10.44
C THR A 280 -5.03 39.47 -9.87
N GLU A 281 -3.97 38.67 -9.77
CA GLU A 281 -3.00 38.33 -10.85
C GLU A 281 -2.06 37.15 -10.50
N LYS A 282 -1.26 36.72 -11.49
CA LYS A 282 -0.64 35.41 -11.78
C LYS A 282 0.72 35.09 -11.11
N ALA A 283 0.98 33.79 -10.90
CA ALA A 283 2.24 33.04 -11.18
C ALA A 283 1.94 31.54 -10.90
N GLY A 284 2.14 30.54 -11.76
CA GLY A 284 3.34 30.12 -12.49
C GLY A 284 3.41 28.59 -12.32
N GLY A 285 2.88 27.83 -13.28
CA GLY A 285 2.56 26.40 -13.13
C GLY A 285 3.69 25.42 -13.42
N LYS A 286 3.52 24.20 -12.90
CA LYS A 286 4.00 22.94 -13.49
C LYS A 286 2.91 21.90 -13.30
N THR A 287 2.42 21.40 -14.42
CA THR A 287 1.42 20.35 -14.55
C THR A 287 2.12 19.01 -14.39
N GLU A 288 1.59 18.13 -13.55
CA GLU A 288 1.96 16.70 -13.57
C GLU A 288 1.11 16.04 -14.66
N GLU A 289 1.77 15.38 -15.60
CA GLU A 289 1.16 14.70 -16.73
C GLU A 289 0.61 13.35 -16.28
N GLU A 290 -0.68 13.14 -16.48
CA GLU A 290 -1.36 11.85 -16.34
C GLU A 290 -1.21 11.08 -17.67
N GLU A 291 -0.60 9.89 -17.65
CA GLU A 291 -0.54 9.01 -18.82
C GLU A 291 -1.74 8.05 -18.82
N GLU A 292 -2.56 8.14 -19.86
CA GLU A 292 -3.59 7.17 -20.21
C GLU A 292 -2.94 5.87 -20.75
N LEU A 293 -3.39 4.70 -20.28
CA LEU A 293 -2.95 3.40 -20.79
C LEU A 293 -4.08 2.70 -21.55
N GLU A 294 -3.81 2.35 -22.80
CA GLU A 294 -4.65 1.46 -23.61
C GLU A 294 -4.50 0.00 -23.14
N ALA A 295 -5.63 -0.72 -23.11
CA ALA A 295 -5.74 -2.08 -22.59
C ALA A 295 -5.74 -3.14 -23.69
N ASP A 296 -5.04 -4.26 -23.46
CA ASP A 296 -5.32 -5.52 -24.14
C ASP A 296 -5.08 -6.77 -23.23
N ALA A 297 -6.07 -7.68 -23.26
CA ALA A 297 -6.19 -9.05 -22.72
C ALA A 297 -5.66 -9.37 -21.29
N VAL A 298 -6.62 -9.50 -20.38
CA VAL A 298 -6.55 -9.61 -18.92
C VAL A 298 -6.09 -10.98 -18.39
N GLN A 299 -4.96 -11.03 -17.66
CA GLN A 299 -4.80 -11.95 -16.52
C GLN A 299 -5.18 -11.17 -15.26
N ILE A 300 -6.25 -11.58 -14.56
CA ILE A 300 -6.72 -10.88 -13.34
C ILE A 300 -5.79 -11.24 -12.16
N THR A 301 -4.59 -10.69 -12.15
CA THR A 301 -3.72 -10.68 -10.96
C THR A 301 -3.87 -9.33 -10.26
N ILE A 302 -3.72 -9.33 -8.94
CA ILE A 302 -3.85 -8.12 -8.11
C ILE A 302 -2.51 -7.91 -7.38
N PRO A 303 -2.04 -6.66 -7.20
CA PRO A 303 -0.85 -6.40 -6.39
C PRO A 303 -1.02 -6.92 -4.95
N ALA A 304 0.07 -7.33 -4.30
CA ALA A 304 0.02 -7.79 -2.92
C ALA A 304 -0.48 -6.68 -1.97
N GLU A 305 -0.24 -5.42 -2.32
CA GLU A 305 -0.63 -4.20 -1.61
C GLU A 305 -2.06 -3.74 -1.95
N ALA A 306 -2.82 -4.52 -2.72
CA ALA A 306 -4.20 -4.21 -3.05
C ALA A 306 -5.13 -4.34 -1.84
N ASP A 307 -6.24 -3.61 -1.90
CA ASP A 307 -7.33 -3.65 -0.91
C ASP A 307 -6.93 -3.08 0.47
N PHE A 308 -6.00 -2.12 0.52
CA PHE A 308 -5.68 -1.38 1.74
C PHE A 308 -6.37 -0.01 1.80
N LEU A 309 -6.75 0.38 3.01
CA LEU A 309 -7.10 1.75 3.38
C LEU A 309 -6.30 2.11 4.62
N VAL A 310 -5.50 3.19 4.54
CA VAL A 310 -4.78 3.73 5.71
C VAL A 310 -5.21 5.17 5.93
N ALA A 311 -5.93 5.40 7.02
CA ALA A 311 -6.33 6.73 7.47
C ALA A 311 -5.52 7.13 8.69
N ARG A 312 -4.85 8.28 8.62
CA ARG A 312 -3.99 8.82 9.68
C ARG A 312 -4.57 10.13 10.17
N SER A 313 -4.42 10.38 11.47
CA SER A 313 -4.98 11.56 12.12
C SER A 313 -4.36 12.90 11.68
N THR A 314 -3.15 12.89 11.11
CA THR A 314 -2.46 14.10 10.67
C THR A 314 -1.50 13.83 9.50
N VAL A 315 -1.22 14.87 8.71
CA VAL A 315 -0.20 14.84 7.64
C VAL A 315 1.23 14.73 8.21
N LYS A 316 2.19 14.27 7.40
CA LYS A 316 3.59 14.11 7.82
C LYS A 316 4.16 15.45 8.29
N GLY A 317 4.87 15.45 9.42
CA GLY A 317 5.49 16.64 10.01
C GLY A 317 4.68 17.27 11.16
N PHE A 318 3.41 16.91 11.35
CA PHE A 318 2.50 17.67 12.21
C PHE A 318 1.98 16.91 13.45
N TYR A 319 1.54 17.68 14.44
CA TYR A 319 0.88 17.17 15.65
C TYR A 319 -0.50 16.58 15.38
N SER A 320 -0.91 15.69 16.28
CA SER A 320 -2.29 15.23 16.38
C SER A 320 -2.83 15.55 17.77
N PHE A 321 -3.98 16.24 17.82
CA PHE A 321 -4.50 16.81 19.06
C PHE A 321 -5.52 15.90 19.74
N ARG A 322 -5.47 15.95 21.07
CA ARG A 322 -6.35 15.20 21.96
C ARG A 322 -6.72 16.06 23.16
N GLY A 323 -7.97 15.99 23.57
CA GLY A 323 -8.46 16.54 24.84
C GLY A 323 -8.85 15.42 25.80
N THR A 324 -9.37 15.78 26.97
CA THR A 324 -9.86 14.82 27.97
C THR A 324 -11.02 13.96 27.47
N SER A 325 -11.76 14.43 26.46
CA SER A 325 -12.88 13.71 25.83
C SER A 325 -12.45 12.81 24.65
N GLY A 326 -11.14 12.61 24.43
CA GLY A 326 -10.61 11.86 23.29
C GLY A 326 -9.96 12.73 22.21
N SER A 327 -9.44 12.07 21.17
CA SER A 327 -8.78 12.73 20.05
C SER A 327 -9.78 13.23 19.02
N TRP A 328 -9.48 14.39 18.41
CA TRP A 328 -10.37 14.96 17.40
C TRP A 328 -10.63 13.99 16.25
N PHE A 329 -9.60 13.27 15.80
CA PHE A 329 -9.73 12.35 14.69
C PHE A 329 -10.58 11.12 15.04
N ILE A 330 -10.31 10.43 16.16
CA ILE A 330 -11.04 9.19 16.50
C ILE A 330 -12.48 9.49 16.89
N GLN A 331 -12.72 10.56 17.64
CA GLN A 331 -14.08 10.96 18.01
C GLN A 331 -14.90 11.33 16.76
N SER A 332 -14.35 12.16 15.86
CA SER A 332 -15.01 12.48 14.58
C SER A 332 -15.20 11.23 13.72
N LEU A 333 -14.21 10.32 13.63
CA LEU A 333 -14.35 9.06 12.90
C LEU A 333 -15.52 8.23 13.41
N CYS A 334 -15.58 7.99 14.73
CA CYS A 334 -16.64 7.19 15.34
C CYS A 334 -18.01 7.86 15.17
N GLU A 335 -18.09 9.19 15.28
CA GLU A 335 -19.34 9.93 15.07
C GLU A 335 -19.83 9.83 13.62
N GLN A 336 -18.94 10.03 12.63
CA GLN A 336 -19.30 9.95 11.22
C GLN A 336 -19.67 8.53 10.80
N LEU A 337 -18.96 7.51 11.29
CA LEU A 337 -19.33 6.10 11.09
C LEU A 337 -20.75 5.82 11.62
N ASN A 338 -21.05 6.23 12.86
CA ASN A 338 -22.37 6.01 13.45
C ASN A 338 -23.51 6.66 12.64
N LYS A 339 -23.29 7.88 12.13
CA LYS A 339 -24.31 8.63 11.38
C LYS A 339 -24.53 8.10 9.96
N HIS A 340 -23.45 7.70 9.28
CA HIS A 340 -23.47 7.53 7.83
C HIS A 340 -23.44 6.06 7.38
N CYS A 341 -22.95 5.12 8.21
CA CYS A 341 -23.01 3.69 7.88
C CYS A 341 -24.45 3.16 7.79
N GLN A 342 -25.39 3.66 8.62
CA GLN A 342 -26.81 3.30 8.52
C GLN A 342 -27.45 3.73 7.19
N ARG A 343 -26.89 4.78 6.58
CA ARG A 343 -27.36 5.33 5.31
C ARG A 343 -26.73 4.65 4.09
N GLY A 344 -25.84 3.68 4.32
CA GLY A 344 -25.11 2.98 3.27
C GLY A 344 -24.02 3.82 2.60
N GLU A 345 -23.53 4.89 3.25
CA GLU A 345 -22.40 5.67 2.70
C GLU A 345 -21.11 4.84 2.74
N ASP A 346 -20.31 4.96 1.68
CA ASP A 346 -19.01 4.31 1.60
C ASP A 346 -17.97 4.99 2.51
N ILE A 347 -16.94 4.23 2.89
CA ILE A 347 -15.92 4.70 3.83
C ILE A 347 -15.15 5.91 3.34
N TYR A 348 -14.98 6.09 2.02
CA TYR A 348 -14.26 7.26 1.48
C TYR A 348 -15.08 8.52 1.73
N SER A 349 -16.37 8.48 1.40
CA SER A 349 -17.31 9.56 1.69
C SER A 349 -17.36 9.90 3.20
N ILE A 350 -17.39 8.87 4.06
CA ILE A 350 -17.34 9.06 5.52
C ILE A 350 -16.03 9.73 5.95
N LEU A 351 -14.87 9.29 5.43
CA LEU A 351 -13.57 9.89 5.76
C LEU A 351 -13.43 11.33 5.26
N LEU A 352 -14.09 11.69 4.16
CA LEU A 352 -14.15 13.07 3.70
C LEU A 352 -14.91 13.96 4.69
N ARG A 353 -16.01 13.47 5.29
CA ARG A 353 -16.72 14.17 6.37
C ARG A 353 -15.86 14.29 7.62
N VAL A 354 -15.06 13.27 7.94
CA VAL A 354 -14.08 13.34 9.04
C VAL A 354 -13.05 14.45 8.78
N ASN A 355 -12.52 14.55 7.55
CA ASN A 355 -11.61 15.64 7.19
C ASN A 355 -12.27 17.01 7.37
N GLU A 356 -13.49 17.18 6.85
CA GLU A 356 -14.25 18.42 6.98
C GLU A 356 -14.43 18.79 8.46
N GLU A 357 -14.89 17.86 9.30
CA GLU A 357 -15.15 18.11 10.71
C GLU A 357 -13.86 18.45 11.48
N VAL A 358 -12.80 17.66 11.31
CA VAL A 358 -11.52 17.88 12.01
C VAL A 358 -10.88 19.20 11.57
N SER A 359 -10.96 19.55 10.28
CA SER A 359 -10.41 20.81 9.75
C SER A 359 -11.06 22.06 10.38
N LYS A 360 -12.32 21.96 10.79
CA LYS A 360 -13.07 23.04 11.44
C LYS A 360 -12.70 23.22 12.90
N LYS A 361 -12.22 22.18 13.60
CA LYS A 361 -11.79 22.26 15.00
C LYS A 361 -10.60 23.21 15.15
N VAL A 362 -10.50 23.86 16.31
CA VAL A 362 -9.40 24.77 16.67
C VAL A 362 -8.99 24.47 18.10
N GLY A 363 -7.69 24.30 18.31
CA GLY A 363 -7.09 24.05 19.62
C GLY A 363 -6.12 25.15 19.98
N VAL A 364 -5.57 25.05 21.19
CA VAL A 364 -4.49 25.93 21.66
C VAL A 364 -3.35 25.04 22.15
N HIS A 365 -2.15 25.28 21.64
CA HIS A 365 -0.91 24.65 22.09
C HIS A 365 0.18 25.71 22.10
N ASP A 366 0.95 25.82 23.19
CA ASP A 366 1.97 26.85 23.39
C ASP A 366 1.50 28.25 23.01
N GLN A 367 0.31 28.63 23.49
CA GLN A 367 -0.36 29.91 23.23
C GLN A 367 -0.69 30.19 21.75
N CYS A 368 -0.43 29.24 20.85
CA CYS A 368 -0.73 29.33 19.44
C CYS A 368 -2.02 28.56 19.13
N LYS A 369 -2.86 29.14 18.26
CA LYS A 369 -3.99 28.42 17.69
C LYS A 369 -3.46 27.36 16.74
N VAL A 370 -4.02 26.15 16.83
CA VAL A 370 -3.58 25.01 16.01
C VAL A 370 -4.76 24.37 15.28
N LYS A 371 -4.47 23.86 14.08
CA LYS A 371 -5.37 23.11 13.22
C LYS A 371 -4.86 21.68 13.04
N GLN A 372 -5.75 20.79 12.60
CA GLN A 372 -5.41 19.42 12.26
C GLN A 372 -6.11 19.03 10.95
N MET A 373 -5.39 18.30 10.11
CA MET A 373 -5.91 17.75 8.86
C MET A 373 -5.53 16.27 8.78
N PRO A 374 -6.51 15.34 8.89
CA PRO A 374 -6.27 13.93 8.66
C PRO A 374 -5.90 13.65 7.19
N VAL A 375 -5.30 12.49 6.93
CA VAL A 375 -4.89 12.08 5.59
C VAL A 375 -5.22 10.61 5.36
N GLN A 376 -5.59 10.28 4.12
CA GLN A 376 -5.94 8.93 3.71
C GLN A 376 -5.06 8.47 2.54
N LYS A 377 -4.72 7.18 2.54
CA LYS A 377 -4.12 6.46 1.41
C LYS A 377 -5.00 5.26 1.08
N PHE A 378 -5.33 5.09 -0.19
CA PHE A 378 -6.21 4.02 -0.66
C PHE A 378 -5.54 3.20 -1.76
N THR A 379 -5.69 1.88 -1.67
CA THR A 379 -5.48 0.91 -2.77
C THR A 379 -6.69 -0.02 -2.88
N LEU A 380 -7.85 0.42 -2.37
CA LEU A 380 -9.13 -0.25 -2.53
C LEU A 380 -9.53 -0.27 -4.01
N ARG A 381 -10.08 -1.38 -4.47
CA ARG A 381 -10.52 -1.59 -5.86
C ARG A 381 -12.04 -1.58 -6.01
N LYS A 382 -12.76 -1.51 -4.90
CA LYS A 382 -14.23 -1.55 -4.79
C LYS A 382 -14.69 -0.57 -3.72
N LYS A 383 -15.94 -0.13 -3.81
CA LYS A 383 -16.60 0.63 -2.74
C LYS A 383 -16.62 -0.22 -1.47
N LEU A 384 -16.21 0.36 -0.34
CA LEU A 384 -16.27 -0.28 0.97
C LEU A 384 -17.39 0.36 1.78
N VAL A 385 -18.50 -0.35 1.95
CA VAL A 385 -19.65 0.08 2.75
C VAL A 385 -19.75 -0.79 4.00
N PHE A 386 -19.68 -0.18 5.18
CA PHE A 386 -19.88 -0.89 6.44
C PHE A 386 -21.37 -0.99 6.75
N HIS A 387 -22.07 -1.97 6.17
CA HIS A 387 -23.47 -2.20 6.49
C HIS A 387 -23.65 -2.59 7.96
N VAL A 388 -24.64 -1.99 8.60
CA VAL A 388 -25.05 -2.33 9.97
C VAL A 388 -25.73 -3.70 9.93
N PRO A 389 -25.29 -4.69 10.72
CA PRO A 389 -25.94 -5.98 10.78
C PRO A 389 -27.41 -5.83 11.22
N GLN A 390 -28.33 -6.48 10.50
CA GLN A 390 -29.74 -6.61 10.89
C GLN A 390 -29.91 -7.50 12.12
#